data_AF-G9QK53-F1
#
_entry.id   AF-G9QK53-F1
#
_cell.length_a   1.000
_cell.length_b   1.000
_cell.length_c   1.000
_cell.angle_alpha   90.00
_cell.angle_beta   90.00
_cell.angle_gamma   90.00
#
_symmetry.space_group_name_H-M   'P 1'
#
loop_
_entity.id
_entity.type
_entity.pdbx_description
1 polymer ?
#
loop_
_entity_poly.entity_id
_entity_poly.type
_entity_poly.pdbx_seq_one_letter_code
_entity_poly.pdbx_strand_id
1 'polypeptide(L)'
;PREVQSWEQDLDVLLTFMKYPTSIRSVIYTTNAIERTIKDIRKRLKTMNSLTSIEAAEKITFLTVQDLNEKWSTRKLKGFSTAYKALQDMFEERY
;
A
#
# COMPACT_ATOMS: atom_id res chain seq x y z
N PRO A 1 -8.66 28.60 3.02
CA PRO A 1 -7.27 28.11 2.76
C PRO A 1 -7.29 27.10 1.62
N ARG A 2 -6.23 27.00 0.82
CA ARG A 2 -6.20 26.12 -0.37
C ARG A 2 -6.31 24.64 0.01
N GLU A 3 -5.78 24.30 1.17
CA GLU A 3 -5.76 22.97 1.75
C GLU A 3 -7.20 22.51 2.04
N VAL A 4 -7.98 23.32 2.74
CA VAL A 4 -9.38 22.99 3.04
C VAL A 4 -10.20 22.81 1.76
N GLN A 5 -10.00 23.66 0.75
CA GLN A 5 -10.69 23.55 -0.54
C GLN A 5 -10.32 22.26 -1.29
N SER A 6 -9.06 21.85 -1.29
CA SER A 6 -8.64 20.58 -1.88
C SER A 6 -9.25 19.38 -1.14
N TRP A 7 -9.31 19.43 0.19
CA TRP A 7 -9.96 18.37 0.98
C TRP A 7 -11.46 18.28 0.74
N GLU A 8 -12.15 19.41 0.62
CA GLU A 8 -13.58 19.46 0.30
C GLU A 8 -13.85 18.91 -1.10
N GLN A 9 -12.99 19.22 -2.07
CA GLN A 9 -13.08 18.70 -3.45
C GLN A 9 -12.92 17.18 -3.52
N ASP A 10 -11.95 16.63 -2.77
CA ASP A 10 -11.62 15.21 -2.81
C ASP A 10 -12.29 14.38 -1.69
N LEU A 11 -13.20 14.98 -0.93
CA LEU A 11 -13.71 14.42 0.33
C LEU A 11 -14.31 13.01 0.17
N ASP A 12 -15.06 12.78 -0.91
CA ASP A 12 -15.69 11.50 -1.20
C ASP A 12 -14.66 10.38 -1.43
N VAL A 13 -13.55 10.72 -2.11
CA VAL A 13 -12.44 9.80 -2.35
C VAL A 13 -11.70 9.54 -1.04
N LEU A 14 -11.37 10.60 -0.30
CA LEU A 14 -10.66 10.53 0.98
C LEU A 14 -11.41 9.71 2.03
N LEU A 15 -12.74 9.74 2.04
CA LEU A 15 -13.58 9.00 2.99
C LEU A 15 -14.01 7.62 2.49
N THR A 16 -13.61 7.20 1.29
CA THR A 16 -14.02 5.89 0.72
C THR A 16 -13.64 4.72 1.63
N PHE A 17 -12.52 4.81 2.37
CA PHE A 17 -12.11 3.76 3.30
C PHE A 17 -13.13 3.52 4.44
N MET A 18 -13.99 4.49 4.76
CA MET A 18 -15.05 4.35 5.76
C MET A 18 -16.12 3.34 5.34
N LYS A 19 -16.25 3.03 4.04
CA LYS A 19 -17.18 2.01 3.54
C LYS A 19 -16.73 0.59 3.85
N TYR A 20 -15.47 0.39 4.26
CA TYR A 20 -14.91 -0.91 4.58
C TYR A 20 -15.06 -1.28 6.07
N PRO A 21 -14.92 -2.57 6.44
CA PRO A 21 -15.00 -3.02 7.82
C PRO A 21 -14.06 -2.25 8.77
N THR A 22 -14.55 -1.91 9.95
CA THR A 22 -13.80 -1.12 10.96
C THR A 22 -12.46 -1.77 11.34
N SER A 23 -12.39 -3.11 11.30
CA SER A 23 -11.19 -3.88 11.61
C SER A 23 -9.99 -3.57 10.71
N ILE A 24 -10.20 -3.12 9.47
CA ILE A 24 -9.13 -2.80 8.50
C ILE A 24 -8.92 -1.31 8.27
N ARG A 25 -9.84 -0.44 8.70
CA ARG A 25 -9.75 1.01 8.47
C ARG A 25 -8.45 1.62 8.96
N SER A 26 -7.98 1.21 10.14
CA SER A 26 -6.70 1.69 10.69
C SER A 26 -5.51 1.37 9.79
N VAL A 27 -5.52 0.22 9.13
CA VAL A 27 -4.46 -0.18 8.20
C VAL A 27 -4.52 0.67 6.93
N ILE A 28 -5.72 0.93 6.40
CA ILE A 28 -5.93 1.76 5.20
C ILE A 28 -5.58 3.23 5.45
N TYR A 29 -5.96 3.76 6.62
CA TYR A 29 -5.72 5.16 6.99
C TYR A 29 -4.24 5.49 7.20
N THR A 30 -3.39 4.50 7.52
CA THR A 30 -1.96 4.73 7.72
C THR A 30 -1.14 4.50 6.46
N THR A 31 -0.09 5.29 6.28
CA THR A 31 0.91 5.16 5.20
C THR A 31 2.03 4.16 5.54
N ASN A 32 1.98 3.51 6.70
CA ASN A 32 3.03 2.65 7.24
C ASN A 32 3.54 1.58 6.27
N ALA A 33 2.62 0.92 5.53
CA ALA A 33 2.99 -0.11 4.57
C ALA A 33 3.77 0.50 3.40
N ILE A 34 3.23 1.57 2.80
CA ILE A 34 3.83 2.29 1.67
C ILE A 34 5.20 2.85 2.04
N GLU A 35 5.31 3.53 3.19
CA GLU A 35 6.56 4.11 3.67
C GLU A 35 7.63 3.04 3.92
N ARG A 36 7.24 1.90 4.50
CA ARG A 36 8.14 0.77 4.70
C ARG A 36 8.64 0.21 3.38
N THR A 37 7.75 0.03 2.39
CA THR A 37 8.12 -0.44 1.04
C THR A 37 9.13 0.50 0.38
N ILE A 38 8.83 1.80 0.37
CA ILE A 38 9.69 2.83 -0.20
C ILE A 38 11.04 2.84 0.51
N LYS A 39 11.05 2.72 1.84
CA LYS A 39 12.28 2.65 2.64
C LYS A 39 13.14 1.45 2.27
N ASP A 40 12.55 0.27 2.10
CA ASP A 40 13.28 -0.95 1.75
C ASP A 40 13.89 -0.86 0.34
N ILE A 41 13.14 -0.33 -0.63
CA ILE A 41 13.64 -0.05 -1.99
C ILE A 41 14.82 0.94 -1.95
N ARG A 42 14.64 2.08 -1.27
CA ARG A 42 15.69 3.10 -1.14
C ARG A 42 16.93 2.56 -0.44
N LYS A 43 16.77 1.72 0.57
CA LYS A 43 17.90 1.09 1.29
C LYS A 43 18.71 0.22 0.34
N ARG A 44 18.07 -0.59 -0.50
CA ARG A 44 18.74 -1.49 -1.46
C ARG A 44 19.50 -0.71 -2.53
N LEU A 45 18.92 0.36 -3.05
CA LEU A 45 19.57 1.24 -4.04
C LEU A 45 20.74 2.01 -3.41
N LYS A 46 20.58 2.55 -2.20
CA LYS A 46 21.63 3.35 -1.53
C LYS A 46 22.92 2.57 -1.28
N THR A 47 22.85 1.27 -1.05
CA THR A 47 24.04 0.43 -0.86
C THR A 47 24.84 0.17 -2.13
N MET A 48 24.31 0.54 -3.30
CA MET A 48 24.97 0.35 -4.58
C MET A 48 25.66 1.67 -4.97
N ASN A 49 26.99 1.72 -4.81
CA ASN A 49 27.81 2.93 -4.96
C ASN A 49 27.72 3.60 -6.35
N SER A 50 27.29 2.87 -7.38
CA SER A 50 27.04 3.38 -8.73
C SER A 50 25.96 2.54 -9.40
N LEU A 51 24.87 3.18 -9.82
CA LEU A 51 23.90 2.60 -10.74
C LEU A 51 24.32 3.02 -12.15
N THR A 52 24.62 2.04 -13.00
CA THR A 52 25.19 2.29 -14.34
C THR A 52 24.18 2.89 -15.33
N SER A 53 22.87 2.74 -15.05
CA SER A 53 21.79 3.32 -15.86
C SER A 53 20.46 3.32 -15.09
N ILE A 54 19.42 3.94 -15.66
CA ILE A 54 18.06 3.92 -15.10
C ILE A 54 17.48 2.50 -15.14
N GLU A 55 17.72 1.75 -16.22
CA GLU A 55 17.27 0.37 -16.39
C GLU A 55 17.84 -0.55 -15.30
N ALA A 56 19.09 -0.30 -14.86
CA ALA A 56 19.65 -1.01 -13.71
C ALA A 56 18.84 -0.74 -12.43
N ALA A 57 18.48 0.52 -12.16
CA ALA A 57 17.68 0.90 -11.00
C ALA A 57 16.27 0.29 -11.05
N GLU A 58 15.64 0.26 -12.22
CA GLU A 58 14.34 -0.38 -12.46
C GLU A 58 14.41 -1.88 -12.18
N LYS A 59 15.42 -2.58 -12.72
CA LYS A 59 15.62 -4.02 -12.48
C LYS A 59 15.80 -4.33 -11.00
N ILE A 60 16.58 -3.52 -10.27
CA ILE A 60 16.78 -3.70 -8.83
C ILE A 60 15.47 -3.47 -8.06
N THR A 61 14.70 -2.45 -8.45
CA THR A 61 13.40 -2.16 -7.84
C THR A 61 12.43 -3.32 -8.06
N PHE A 62 12.35 -3.84 -9.29
CA PHE A 62 11.55 -5.01 -9.63
C PHE A 62 11.91 -6.22 -8.76
N LEU A 63 13.20 -6.58 -8.70
CA LEU A 63 13.67 -7.70 -7.88
C LEU A 63 13.37 -7.50 -6.39
N THR A 64 13.51 -6.26 -5.90
CA THR A 64 13.18 -5.93 -4.50
C THR A 64 11.69 -6.10 -4.21
N VAL A 65 10.82 -5.68 -5.14
CA VAL A 65 9.36 -5.86 -5.03
C VAL A 65 9.00 -7.34 -5.10
N GLN A 66 9.66 -8.12 -5.96
CA GLN A 66 9.47 -9.57 -6.03
C GLN A 66 9.80 -10.24 -4.69
N ASP A 67 10.95 -9.93 -4.08
CA ASP A 67 11.34 -10.42 -2.75
C ASP A 67 10.32 -10.03 -1.67
N LEU A 68 9.77 -8.82 -1.73
CA LEU A 68 8.75 -8.35 -0.79
C LEU A 68 7.43 -9.10 -0.97
N ASN A 69 6.99 -9.33 -2.21
CA ASN A 69 5.78 -10.08 -2.51
C ASN A 69 5.87 -11.52 -1.98
N GLU A 70 6.99 -12.21 -2.18
CA GLU A 70 7.21 -13.53 -1.61
C GLU A 70 7.11 -13.53 -0.09
N LYS A 71 7.76 -12.55 0.57
CA LYS A 71 7.70 -12.40 2.04
C LYS A 71 6.30 -12.10 2.56
N TRP A 72 5.49 -11.38 1.81
CA TRP A 72 4.13 -10.99 2.21
C TRP A 72 3.07 -12.01 1.83
N SER A 73 3.34 -12.91 0.87
CA SER A 73 2.41 -13.95 0.42
C SER A 73 1.86 -14.82 1.56
N THR A 74 2.65 -15.02 2.62
CA THR A 74 2.29 -15.83 3.79
C THR A 74 1.73 -15.02 4.96
N ARG A 75 1.61 -13.69 4.83
CA ARG A 75 1.22 -12.78 5.91
C ARG A 75 -0.13 -12.15 5.63
N LYS A 76 -0.96 -12.04 6.68
CA LYS A 76 -2.19 -11.25 6.64
C LYS A 76 -2.00 -9.98 7.45
N LEU A 77 -2.40 -8.85 6.89
CA LEU A 77 -2.42 -7.58 7.63
C LEU A 77 -3.47 -7.65 8.74
N LYS A 78 -3.23 -6.89 9.81
CA LYS A 78 -4.12 -6.86 10.98
C LYS A 78 -5.56 -6.54 10.56
N GLY A 79 -6.52 -7.28 11.11
CA GLY A 79 -7.95 -7.08 10.86
C GLY A 79 -8.49 -7.71 9.57
N PHE A 80 -7.64 -8.05 8.59
CA PHE A 80 -8.09 -8.64 7.31
C PHE A 80 -8.67 -10.05 7.47
N SER A 81 -8.15 -10.86 8.41
CA SER A 81 -8.76 -12.16 8.71
C SER A 81 -10.19 -12.03 9.24
N THR A 82 -10.45 -11.03 10.09
CA THR A 82 -11.79 -10.75 10.62
C THR A 82 -12.71 -10.14 9.57
N ALA A 83 -12.16 -9.29 8.68
CA ALA A 83 -12.91 -8.64 7.62
C ALA A 83 -13.21 -9.56 6.42
N TYR A 84 -12.60 -10.74 6.34
CA TYR A 84 -12.60 -11.59 5.14
C TYR A 84 -14.00 -11.83 4.57
N LYS A 85 -14.96 -12.27 5.40
CA LYS A 85 -16.32 -12.57 4.92
C LYS A 85 -17.02 -11.33 4.39
N ALA A 86 -16.97 -10.22 5.14
CA ALA A 86 -17.55 -8.95 4.70
C ALA A 86 -16.91 -8.44 3.39
N LEU A 87 -15.59 -8.56 3.23
CA LEU A 87 -14.91 -8.19 1.98
C LEU A 87 -15.32 -9.07 0.81
N GLN A 88 -15.52 -10.37 1.04
CA GLN A 88 -16.00 -11.29 0.03
C GLN A 88 -17.43 -10.95 -0.40
N ASP A 89 -18.33 -10.70 0.55
CA ASP A 89 -19.72 -10.32 0.27
C ASP A 89 -19.79 -9.00 -0.53
N MET A 90 -18.98 -8.00 -0.14
CA MET A 90 -18.84 -6.74 -0.89
C MET A 90 -18.29 -6.92 -2.32
N PHE A 91 -17.44 -7.93 -2.54
CA PHE A 91 -16.89 -8.23 -3.85
C PHE A 91 -17.94 -8.88 -4.75
N GLU A 92 -18.68 -9.87 -4.23
CA GLU A 92 -19.78 -10.56 -4.92
C GLU A 92 -20.97 -9.64 -5.23
N GLU A 93 -21.24 -8.63 -4.40
CA GLU A 93 -22.29 -7.64 -4.69
C GLU A 93 -21.92 -6.73 -5.87
N ARG A 94 -20.61 -6.49 -6.08
CA ARG A 94 -20.11 -5.54 -7.08
C ARG A 94 -19.90 -6.15 -8.47
N TYR A 95 -19.60 -7.45 -8.54
CA TYR A 95 -19.18 -8.15 -9.76
C TYR A 95 -19.99 -9.43 -9.96
#